data_AF-A0A376CVI9-F1
#
_entry.id   AF-A0A376CVI9-F1
#
_cell.length_a   1.000
_cell.length_b   1.000
_cell.length_c   1.000
_cell.angle_alpha   90.00
_cell.angle_beta   90.00
_cell.angle_gamma   90.00
#
_symmetry.space_group_name_H-M   'P 1'
#
loop_
_entity.id
_entity.type
_entity.pdbx_description
1 polymer ?
#
loop_
_entity_poly.entity_id
_entity_poly.type
_entity_poly.pdbx_seq_one_letter_code
_entity_poly.pdbx_strand_id
1 'polypeptide(L)'
;MRTASQKTEYAQTTISRQLSRGHLSPEMIIALCRAYDRSPVAGLIETGYINDYELHGPDVEIALRKATNEQLLDEIMRRSDPEARYLFGNDVDDDAIGLAPHLTPVSDAHASLQDEDDGTVMEWDDSIPHAADSSPDEQAEREKRGEDLID
;
A
#
# COMPACT_ATOMS: atom_id res chain seq x y z
N MET A 1 23.16 -18.25 38.92
CA MET A 1 23.24 -16.88 39.49
C MET A 1 24.65 -16.31 39.62
N ARG A 2 25.70 -17.09 39.94
CA ARG A 2 27.10 -16.57 39.94
C ARG A 2 27.53 -15.95 38.60
N THR A 3 27.15 -16.58 37.49
CA THR A 3 27.52 -16.14 36.14
C THR A 3 26.89 -14.80 35.75
N ALA A 4 25.69 -14.49 36.23
CA ALA A 4 25.03 -13.20 35.97
C ALA A 4 25.75 -12.06 36.68
N SER A 5 26.08 -12.23 37.96
CA SER A 5 26.79 -11.23 38.77
C SER A 5 28.20 -10.91 38.22
N GLN A 6 28.91 -11.91 37.71
CA GLN A 6 30.22 -11.69 37.07
C GLN A 6 30.13 -10.90 35.76
N LYS A 7 28.99 -10.99 35.05
CA LYS A 7 28.81 -10.37 33.74
C LYS A 7 28.14 -8.99 33.80
N THR A 8 27.46 -8.64 34.89
CA THR A 8 26.65 -7.40 34.97
C THR A 8 27.20 -6.35 35.93
N GLU A 9 28.41 -6.52 36.48
CA GLU A 9 29.02 -5.67 37.54
C GLU A 9 28.19 -5.53 38.83
N TYR A 10 27.00 -6.13 38.90
CA TYR A 10 26.16 -6.10 40.09
C TYR A 10 26.51 -7.23 41.05
N ALA A 11 26.56 -6.91 42.34
CA ALA A 11 26.70 -7.90 43.40
C ALA A 11 25.53 -8.89 43.37
N GLN A 12 25.84 -10.19 43.51
CA GLN A 12 24.84 -11.28 43.50
C GLN A 12 23.72 -11.07 44.54
N THR A 13 24.04 -10.45 45.67
CA THR A 13 23.09 -10.08 46.73
C THR A 13 22.07 -9.05 46.26
N THR A 14 22.46 -8.09 45.43
CA THR A 14 21.57 -7.07 44.86
C THR A 14 20.59 -7.68 43.86
N ILE A 15 21.07 -8.56 42.98
CA ILE A 15 20.23 -9.30 42.02
C ILE A 15 19.21 -10.15 42.76
N SER A 16 19.65 -10.92 43.76
CA SER A 16 18.76 -11.77 44.56
C SER A 16 17.72 -10.96 45.33
N ARG A 17 18.10 -9.79 45.86
CA ARG A 17 17.19 -8.93 46.63
C ARG A 17 16.13 -8.28 45.74
N GLN A 18 16.51 -7.81 44.55
CA GLN A 18 15.56 -7.25 43.59
C GLN A 18 14.61 -8.32 43.03
N LEU A 19 15.14 -9.50 42.71
CA LEU A 19 14.29 -10.63 42.29
C LEU A 19 13.31 -11.05 43.41
N SER A 20 13.75 -11.09 44.67
CA SER A 20 12.87 -11.40 45.81
C SER A 20 11.78 -10.34 46.05
N ARG A 21 11.99 -9.11 45.57
CA ARG A 21 11.00 -8.02 45.60
C ARG A 21 10.08 -8.02 44.38
N GLY A 22 10.30 -8.93 43.43
CA GLY A 22 9.53 -9.02 42.19
C GLY A 22 9.76 -7.87 41.21
N HIS A 23 10.81 -7.05 41.41
CA HIS A 23 11.08 -5.89 40.57
C HIS A 23 12.58 -5.68 40.37
N LEU A 24 13.03 -5.73 39.12
CA LEU A 24 14.41 -5.49 38.69
C LEU A 24 14.50 -4.06 38.15
N SER A 25 15.54 -3.30 38.49
CA SER A 25 15.67 -1.95 37.92
C SER A 25 15.94 -1.98 36.41
N PRO A 26 15.59 -0.93 35.64
CA PRO A 26 15.82 -0.89 34.19
C PRO A 26 17.30 -1.10 33.82
N GLU A 27 18.22 -0.53 34.60
CA GLU A 27 19.66 -0.63 34.39
C GLU A 27 20.12 -2.10 34.54
N MET A 28 19.57 -2.81 35.52
CA MET A 28 19.85 -4.22 35.76
C MET A 28 19.34 -5.08 34.60
N ILE A 29 18.16 -4.79 34.07
CA ILE A 29 17.56 -5.50 32.93
C ILE A 29 18.43 -5.30 31.69
N ILE A 30 18.85 -4.07 31.41
CA ILE A 30 19.75 -3.76 30.29
C ILE A 30 21.08 -4.52 30.43
N ALA A 31 21.68 -4.51 31.63
CA ALA A 31 22.93 -5.20 31.90
C ALA A 31 22.80 -6.73 31.73
N LEU A 32 21.71 -7.32 32.25
CA LEU A 32 21.41 -8.74 32.09
C LEU A 32 21.18 -9.09 30.62
N CYS A 33 20.37 -8.33 29.89
CA CYS A 33 20.13 -8.58 28.47
C CYS A 33 21.44 -8.54 27.67
N ARG A 34 22.31 -7.54 27.90
CA ARG A 34 23.63 -7.46 27.25
C ARG A 34 24.55 -8.62 27.63
N ALA A 35 24.56 -9.04 28.89
CA ALA A 35 25.38 -10.16 29.36
C ALA A 35 24.99 -11.52 28.77
N TYR A 36 23.73 -11.65 28.35
CA TYR A 36 23.12 -12.86 27.80
C TYR A 36 22.79 -12.76 26.31
N ASP A 37 23.33 -11.75 25.61
CA ASP A 37 23.10 -11.50 24.18
C ASP A 37 21.61 -11.47 23.79
N ARG A 38 20.79 -10.90 24.66
CA ARG A 38 19.35 -10.66 24.47
C ARG A 38 19.10 -9.19 24.17
N SER A 39 18.01 -8.91 23.47
CA SER A 39 17.56 -7.54 23.21
C SER A 39 17.20 -6.84 24.55
N PRO A 40 17.88 -5.72 24.90
CA PRO A 40 17.51 -4.93 26.07
C PRO A 40 16.10 -4.33 25.95
N VAL A 41 15.70 -4.01 24.72
CA VAL A 41 14.37 -3.49 24.39
C VAL A 41 13.29 -4.50 24.76
N ALA A 42 13.41 -5.75 24.30
CA ALA A 42 12.47 -6.81 24.62
C ALA A 42 12.38 -7.04 26.15
N GLY A 43 13.53 -7.03 26.84
CA GLY A 43 13.56 -7.16 28.29
C GLY A 43 12.85 -6.02 29.03
N LEU A 44 12.89 -4.79 28.52
CA LEU A 44 12.17 -3.64 29.09
C LEU A 44 10.67 -3.69 28.80
N ILE A 45 10.25 -4.26 27.66
CA ILE A 45 8.83 -4.53 27.37
C ILE A 45 8.27 -5.59 28.31
N GLU A 46 8.96 -6.73 28.42
CA GLU A 46 8.54 -7.86 29.28
C GLU A 46 8.41 -7.47 30.76
N THR A 47 9.19 -6.47 31.19
CA THR A 47 9.19 -5.95 32.56
C THR A 47 8.26 -4.75 32.75
N GLY A 48 7.62 -4.28 31.69
CA GLY A 48 6.64 -3.19 31.73
C GLY A 48 7.22 -1.79 31.92
N TYR A 49 8.52 -1.61 31.71
CA TYR A 49 9.15 -0.28 31.74
C TYR A 49 8.96 0.49 30.44
N ILE A 50 8.79 -0.23 29.33
CA ILE A 50 8.48 0.30 28.02
C ILE A 50 7.28 -0.48 27.51
N ASN A 51 6.36 0.19 26.83
CA ASN A 51 5.26 -0.45 26.13
C ASN A 51 5.60 -0.63 24.66
N ASP A 52 5.04 -1.66 24.04
CA ASP A 52 5.30 -1.96 22.63
C ASP A 52 5.00 -0.77 21.70
N TYR A 53 3.96 0.01 22.01
CA TYR A 53 3.61 1.22 21.25
C TYR A 53 4.65 2.35 21.33
N GLU A 54 5.54 2.35 22.33
CA GLU A 54 6.58 3.37 22.49
C GLU A 54 7.78 3.10 21.57
N LEU A 55 7.88 1.89 21.01
CA LEU A 55 8.97 1.47 20.13
C LEU A 55 8.72 1.72 18.65
N HIS A 56 7.45 1.74 18.25
CA HIS A 56 7.05 1.83 16.84
C HIS A 56 6.97 3.28 16.33
N GLY A 57 7.44 4.26 17.11
CA GLY A 57 7.19 5.68 16.82
C GLY A 57 5.70 6.02 16.94
N PRO A 58 5.28 7.28 16.72
CA PRO A 58 3.85 7.57 16.59
C PRO A 58 3.24 6.65 15.53
N ASP A 59 2.10 6.03 15.87
CA ASP A 59 1.27 5.27 14.92
C ASP A 59 1.25 5.99 13.57
N VAL A 60 1.47 5.26 12.47
CA VAL A 60 1.55 5.83 11.11
C VAL A 60 0.34 6.73 10.84
N GLU A 61 -0.84 6.35 11.31
CA GLU A 61 -2.04 7.17 11.17
C GLU A 61 -1.93 8.52 11.92
N ILE A 62 -1.36 8.50 13.13
CA ILE A 62 -1.12 9.70 13.94
C ILE A 62 0.00 10.55 13.33
N ALA A 63 1.05 9.93 12.81
CA ALA A 63 2.16 10.60 12.16
C ALA A 63 1.70 11.32 10.87
N LEU A 64 0.91 10.65 10.03
CA LEU A 64 0.30 11.24 8.83
C LEU A 64 -0.62 12.41 9.16
N ARG A 65 -1.44 12.30 10.23
CA ARG A 65 -2.33 13.39 10.66
C ARG A 65 -1.58 14.62 11.17
N LYS A 66 -0.37 14.45 11.69
CA LYS A 66 0.47 15.53 12.23
C LYS A 66 1.50 16.07 11.23
N ALA A 67 1.77 15.35 10.15
CA ALA A 67 2.69 15.77 9.10
C ALA A 67 2.20 17.08 8.45
N THR A 68 3.14 17.96 8.10
CA THR A 68 2.81 19.16 7.33
C THR A 68 2.53 18.78 5.88
N ASN A 69 1.80 19.64 5.16
CA ASN A 69 1.55 19.43 3.73
C ASN A 69 2.85 19.34 2.91
N GLU A 70 3.90 20.06 3.30
CA GLU A 70 5.23 20.00 2.68
C GLU A 70 5.87 18.62 2.87
N GLN A 71 5.85 18.09 4.10
CA GLN A 71 6.37 16.76 4.39
C GLN A 71 5.60 15.64 3.66
N LEU A 72 4.27 15.78 3.55
CA LEU A 72 3.45 14.83 2.78
C LEU A 72 3.79 14.91 1.28
N LEU A 73 3.95 16.12 0.74
CA LEU A 73 4.29 16.32 -0.66
C LEU A 73 5.68 15.77 -0.99
N ASP A 74 6.69 16.04 -0.15
CA ASP A 74 8.04 15.52 -0.32
C ASP A 74 8.05 13.98 -0.32
N GLU A 75 7.31 13.37 0.59
CA GLU A 75 7.21 11.92 0.70
C GLU A 75 6.47 11.31 -0.50
N ILE A 76 5.40 11.96 -0.97
CA ILE A 76 4.70 11.56 -2.21
C ILE A 76 5.65 11.66 -3.38
N MET A 77 6.37 12.77 -3.56
CA MET A 77 7.30 12.95 -4.68
C MET A 77 8.46 11.94 -4.63
N ARG A 78 8.98 11.64 -3.44
CA ARG A 78 10.00 10.61 -3.21
C ARG A 78 9.51 9.21 -3.62
N ARG A 79 8.26 8.86 -3.29
CA ARG A 79 7.64 7.58 -3.66
C ARG A 79 7.10 7.54 -5.10
N SER A 80 6.85 8.72 -5.67
CA SER A 80 6.30 8.90 -7.01
C SER A 80 7.38 9.15 -8.04
N ASP A 81 8.68 9.11 -7.69
CA ASP A 81 9.77 9.24 -8.65
C ASP A 81 9.57 8.21 -9.79
N PRO A 82 9.12 8.64 -10.98
CA PRO A 82 8.61 7.76 -12.02
C PRO A 82 9.70 7.05 -12.81
N GLU A 83 10.94 7.58 -12.80
CA GLU A 83 12.07 7.01 -13.57
C GLU A 83 12.45 5.62 -13.05
N ALA A 84 12.45 5.40 -11.73
CA ALA A 84 12.65 4.08 -11.14
C ALA A 84 11.50 3.11 -11.42
N ARG A 85 10.29 3.64 -11.61
CA ARG A 85 9.05 2.89 -11.80
C ARG A 85 8.89 2.35 -13.22
N TYR A 86 9.44 3.04 -14.21
CA TYR A 86 9.52 2.58 -15.60
C TYR A 86 10.78 1.75 -15.89
N LEU A 87 11.94 2.04 -15.27
CA LEU A 87 13.19 1.32 -15.55
C LEU A 87 13.24 -0.12 -15.01
N PHE A 88 12.56 -0.42 -13.90
CA PHE A 88 12.78 -1.67 -13.16
C PHE A 88 11.67 -2.71 -13.23
N GLY A 89 10.57 -2.43 -13.93
CA GLY A 89 9.42 -3.35 -13.95
C GLY A 89 8.73 -3.41 -12.58
N ASN A 90 7.42 -3.56 -12.62
CA ASN A 90 6.49 -3.31 -11.52
C ASN A 90 6.49 -4.40 -10.42
N ASP A 91 7.63 -5.07 -10.16
CA ASP A 91 7.60 -6.38 -9.52
C ASP A 91 8.40 -6.48 -8.20
N VAL A 92 9.15 -5.45 -7.78
CA VAL A 92 10.21 -5.66 -6.77
C VAL A 92 10.12 -4.81 -5.49
N ASP A 93 9.33 -3.72 -5.43
CA ASP A 93 9.31 -2.86 -4.23
C ASP A 93 7.89 -2.54 -3.74
N ASP A 94 7.51 -3.15 -2.61
CA ASP A 94 6.21 -3.01 -1.93
C ASP A 94 5.96 -1.59 -1.36
N ASP A 95 7.00 -0.76 -1.28
CA ASP A 95 6.94 0.56 -0.63
C ASP A 95 6.57 1.73 -1.57
N ALA A 96 6.49 1.47 -2.88
CA ALA A 96 6.09 2.46 -3.88
C ALA A 96 4.56 2.59 -3.95
N ILE A 97 4.02 3.78 -4.26
CA ILE A 97 2.56 3.97 -4.43
C ILE A 97 2.10 3.15 -5.63
N GLY A 98 1.57 1.94 -5.41
CA GLY A 98 1.05 1.04 -6.45
C GLY A 98 0.00 1.72 -7.34
N LEU A 99 -0.04 1.35 -8.64
CA LEU A 99 -1.26 1.58 -9.40
C LEU A 99 -2.37 0.77 -8.72
N ALA A 100 -3.62 1.22 -8.80
CA ALA A 100 -4.73 0.40 -8.30
C ALA A 100 -4.63 -1.00 -8.92
N PRO A 101 -4.95 -2.10 -8.21
CA PRO A 101 -4.64 -3.47 -8.65
C PRO A 101 -5.21 -3.88 -10.03
N HIS A 102 -6.18 -3.12 -10.53
CA HIS A 102 -6.86 -3.33 -11.81
C HIS A 102 -6.35 -2.41 -12.93
N LEU A 103 -5.42 -1.50 -12.62
CA LEU A 103 -4.83 -0.58 -13.57
C LEU A 103 -3.47 -1.13 -13.99
N THR A 104 -3.39 -1.61 -15.22
CA THR A 104 -2.12 -1.95 -15.86
C THR A 104 -1.55 -0.69 -16.53
N PRO A 105 -0.26 -0.36 -16.32
CA PRO A 105 0.38 0.67 -17.12
C PRO A 105 0.23 0.31 -18.59
N VAL A 106 -0.28 1.24 -19.39
CA VAL A 106 -0.36 1.05 -20.83
C VAL A 106 1.07 1.13 -21.37
N SER A 107 1.58 0.05 -21.94
CA SER A 107 2.99 -0.06 -22.36
C SER A 107 3.33 0.89 -23.51
N ASP A 108 2.34 1.27 -24.32
CA ASP A 108 2.46 2.23 -25.44
C ASP A 108 1.10 2.85 -25.76
N ALA A 109 1.07 4.05 -26.35
CA ALA A 109 -0.19 4.76 -26.67
C ALA A 109 -1.20 3.93 -27.50
N HIS A 110 -0.72 2.96 -28.28
CA HIS A 110 -1.54 2.06 -29.08
C HIS A 110 -2.25 0.95 -28.28
N ALA A 111 -1.77 0.60 -27.08
CA ALA A 111 -2.34 -0.51 -26.30
C ALA A 111 -3.66 -0.15 -25.57
N SER A 112 -4.17 1.07 -25.76
CA SER A 112 -5.49 1.49 -25.27
C SER A 112 -6.57 1.52 -26.37
N LEU A 113 -6.22 1.21 -27.63
CA LEU A 113 -7.19 1.10 -28.70
C LEU A 113 -7.72 -0.34 -28.72
N GLN A 114 -9.05 -0.51 -28.80
CA GLN A 114 -9.66 -1.82 -28.97
C GLN A 114 -9.18 -2.36 -30.33
N ASP A 115 -8.68 -3.61 -30.34
CA ASP A 115 -8.12 -4.32 -31.51
C ASP A 115 -9.08 -4.43 -32.73
N GLU A 116 -10.28 -3.87 -32.66
CA GLU A 116 -11.32 -3.99 -33.68
C GLU A 116 -11.33 -2.84 -34.70
N ASP A 117 -10.65 -1.72 -34.43
CA ASP A 117 -10.47 -0.65 -35.42
C ASP A 117 -9.00 -0.57 -35.85
N ASP A 118 -8.67 -1.36 -36.87
CA ASP A 118 -7.34 -1.40 -37.50
C ASP A 118 -7.07 -0.17 -38.40
N GLY A 119 -8.00 0.79 -38.42
CA GLY A 119 -7.92 1.99 -39.26
C GLY A 119 -8.03 1.71 -40.76
N THR A 120 -8.37 0.48 -41.16
CA THR A 120 -8.55 0.12 -42.56
C THR A 120 -9.90 0.62 -43.06
N VAL A 121 -9.87 1.58 -44.00
CA VAL A 121 -11.09 2.04 -44.69
C VAL A 121 -11.56 0.93 -45.63
N MET A 122 -12.58 0.19 -45.21
CA MET A 122 -13.25 -0.83 -46.03
C MET A 122 -14.27 -0.18 -46.97
N GLU A 123 -14.47 -0.75 -48.16
CA GLU A 123 -15.61 -0.38 -49.00
C GLU A 123 -16.92 -0.69 -48.28
N TRP A 124 -17.89 0.20 -48.45
CA TRP A 124 -19.20 0.10 -47.83
C TRP A 124 -19.92 -1.18 -48.28
N ASP A 125 -20.32 -2.02 -47.32
CA ASP A 125 -21.05 -3.28 -47.54
C ASP A 125 -22.49 -3.17 -47.02
N ASP A 126 -23.43 -2.97 -47.95
CA ASP A 126 -24.88 -2.89 -47.69
C ASP A 126 -25.49 -4.20 -47.16
N SER A 127 -24.74 -5.31 -47.14
CA SER A 127 -25.24 -6.61 -46.65
C SER A 127 -25.10 -6.81 -45.14
N ILE A 128 -24.31 -5.97 -44.47
CA ILE A 128 -24.09 -6.04 -43.02
C ILE A 128 -25.19 -5.25 -42.31
N PRO A 129 -25.95 -5.86 -41.38
CA PRO A 129 -26.98 -5.14 -40.65
C PRO A 129 -26.35 -4.06 -39.77
N HIS A 130 -26.63 -2.80 -40.08
CA HIS A 130 -26.13 -1.66 -39.34
C HIS A 130 -27.00 -1.40 -38.12
N ALA A 131 -26.39 -0.94 -37.03
CA ALA A 131 -27.04 -0.70 -35.74
C ALA A 131 -28.16 0.37 -35.74
N ALA A 132 -28.53 0.92 -36.91
CA ALA A 132 -29.41 2.06 -37.05
C ALA A 132 -30.78 1.78 -37.69
N ASP A 133 -31.21 0.53 -37.94
CA ASP A 133 -32.60 0.36 -38.42
C ASP A 133 -33.40 -0.87 -37.93
N SER A 134 -33.00 -1.53 -36.83
CA SER A 134 -33.97 -2.41 -36.13
C SER A 134 -35.20 -1.65 -35.58
N SER A 135 -35.30 -0.33 -35.81
CA SER A 135 -36.53 0.43 -35.75
C SER A 135 -37.52 -0.02 -36.84
N PRO A 136 -38.81 -0.13 -36.55
CA PRO A 136 -39.82 -0.29 -37.59
C PRO A 136 -39.66 0.79 -38.66
N ASP A 137 -39.85 0.42 -39.94
CA ASP A 137 -39.98 1.40 -41.02
C ASP A 137 -41.11 2.38 -40.67
N GLU A 138 -40.72 3.59 -40.25
CA GLU A 138 -41.64 4.63 -39.80
C GLU A 138 -42.66 4.95 -40.89
N GLN A 139 -42.25 4.89 -42.16
CA GLN A 139 -43.14 5.19 -43.28
C GLN A 139 -44.24 4.12 -43.39
N ALA A 140 -43.89 2.84 -43.28
CA ALA A 140 -44.84 1.74 -43.31
C ALA A 140 -45.83 1.75 -42.11
N GLU A 141 -45.36 2.16 -40.93
CA GLU A 141 -46.24 2.30 -39.74
C GLU A 141 -47.17 3.53 -39.85
N ARG A 142 -46.74 4.62 -40.50
CA ARG A 142 -47.59 5.79 -40.81
C ARG A 142 -48.71 5.43 -41.78
N GLU A 143 -48.40 4.66 -42.83
CA GLU A 143 -49.40 4.14 -43.78
C GLU A 143 -50.47 3.31 -43.08
N LYS A 144 -50.05 2.41 -42.17
CA LYS A 144 -50.95 1.58 -41.38
C LYS A 144 -51.83 2.39 -40.43
N ARG A 145 -51.36 3.56 -39.98
CA ARG A 145 -52.14 4.50 -39.15
C ARG A 145 -53.02 5.44 -39.98
N GLY A 146 -52.88 5.46 -41.30
CA GLY A 146 -53.63 6.33 -42.20
C GLY A 146 -53.21 7.80 -42.12
N GLU A 147 -51.94 8.06 -41.79
CA GLU A 147 -51.36 9.41 -41.80
C GLU A 147 -50.99 9.82 -43.24
N ASP A 148 -51.20 11.08 -43.61
CA ASP A 148 -50.89 11.58 -44.96
C ASP A 148 -49.39 11.52 -45.21
N LEU A 149 -49.02 10.82 -46.28
CA LEU A 149 -47.63 10.68 -46.73
C LEU A 149 -47.32 11.91 -47.59
N ILE A 150 -46.96 13.04 -46.97
CA ILE A 150 -46.18 14.18 -47.50
C ILE A 150 -46.49 15.45 -46.69
N ASP A 151 -45.43 16.13 -46.22
CA ASP A 151 -45.06 17.46 -46.74
C ASP A 151 -43.54 17.49 -46.96
#